data_AF-A0A535Q295-F1
#
_entry.id   AF-A0A535Q295-F1
#
_cell.length_a   1.000
_cell.length_b   1.000
_cell.length_c   1.000
_cell.angle_alpha   90.00
_cell.angle_beta   90.00
_cell.angle_gamma   90.00
#
_symmetry.space_group_name_H-M   'P 1'
#
loop_
_entity.id
_entity.type
_entity.pdbx_description
1 polymer ?
#
loop_
_entity_poly.entity_id
_entity_poly.type
_entity_poly.pdbx_seq_one_letter_code
_entity_poly.pdbx_strand_id
1 'polypeptide(L)'
;MGIISLPAEDWGQVANRIRKADGPIAWCWAAARAGADWKFALLTIRGATRIARNFLKYPNLMISTQEISPATAAKRFATGAAGPVPHIKGGLRFASQQGQANPFWMTTEPEHRYRLALADWPHYYVNSNPGPLSNLHVGMDDPVLGGSDLPYYPSVRAALADLVYGVAPAELQGAFNPEILVRLPDLRGRVESVAFKQGTVQVTVAQGKPSGLAGFSLRAAWRLEPGQSAWSKSDLPLTGPGMFTFVTGDVPAEMSVILVDASSMLVDRYQWSDVVGQRPQVLGPLSARLARWVTEGEHEHLEYKQELGHEKVNRSFADTVAAFANGDGGIVLVGVADDMTVVGWDRRNAKDQRSAG
;
A
#
# COMPACT_ATOMS: atom_id res chain seq x y z
N MET A 1 5.18 3.97 9.87
CA MET A 1 4.93 2.50 9.76
C MET A 1 3.47 2.13 9.96
N GLY A 2 2.68 2.06 8.88
CA GLY A 2 1.26 1.62 8.84
C GLY A 2 0.98 0.13 8.96
N ILE A 3 1.88 -0.63 9.59
CA ILE A 3 1.70 -2.07 9.85
C ILE A 3 1.45 -2.28 11.33
N ILE A 4 0.44 -3.08 11.63
CA ILE A 4 0.03 -3.40 12.98
C ILE A 4 -0.03 -4.92 13.10
N SER A 5 0.84 -5.48 13.93
CA SER A 5 0.81 -6.92 14.21
C SER A 5 -0.50 -7.27 14.91
N LEU A 6 -1.16 -8.30 14.40
CA LEU A 6 -2.35 -8.87 15.04
C LEU A 6 -1.92 -10.09 15.88
N PRO A 7 -2.73 -10.49 16.88
CA PRO A 7 -2.52 -11.74 17.58
C PRO A 7 -2.41 -12.91 16.61
N ALA A 8 -1.61 -13.92 16.97
CA ALA A 8 -1.48 -15.12 16.18
C ALA A 8 -2.86 -15.81 16.02
N GLU A 9 -3.16 -16.26 14.81
CA GLU A 9 -4.45 -16.84 14.45
C GLU A 9 -4.26 -18.28 13.93
N ASP A 10 -5.14 -19.20 14.34
CA ASP A 10 -5.18 -20.52 13.73
C ASP A 10 -5.79 -20.48 12.32
N TRP A 11 -5.61 -21.56 11.57
CA TRP A 11 -6.09 -21.66 10.18
C TRP A 11 -7.62 -21.53 10.05
N GLY A 12 -8.37 -21.93 11.07
CA GLY A 12 -9.82 -21.79 11.14
C GLY A 12 -10.26 -20.34 11.35
N GLN A 13 -9.53 -19.58 12.16
CA GLN A 13 -9.74 -18.14 12.36
C GLN A 13 -9.47 -17.35 11.08
N VAL A 14 -8.39 -17.67 10.35
CA VAL A 14 -8.13 -17.08 9.03
C VAL A 14 -9.25 -17.44 8.05
N ALA A 15 -9.70 -18.70 8.02
CA ALA A 15 -10.85 -19.12 7.20
C ALA A 15 -12.13 -18.35 7.55
N ASN A 16 -12.37 -18.07 8.83
CA ASN A 16 -13.51 -17.28 9.29
C ASN A 16 -13.43 -15.83 8.81
N ARG A 17 -12.23 -15.23 8.77
CA ARG A 17 -12.02 -13.91 8.18
C ARG A 17 -12.31 -13.91 6.68
N ILE A 18 -11.81 -14.89 5.95
CA ILE A 18 -12.11 -15.06 4.52
C ILE A 18 -13.63 -15.19 4.30
N ARG A 19 -14.34 -15.93 5.16
CA ARG A 19 -15.81 -16.10 5.05
C ARG A 19 -16.57 -14.78 5.21
N LYS A 20 -16.09 -13.90 6.09
CA LYS A 20 -16.71 -12.59 6.40
C LYS A 20 -16.24 -11.46 5.50
N ALA A 21 -15.24 -11.70 4.66
CA ALA A 21 -14.68 -10.69 3.78
C ALA A 21 -15.70 -10.19 2.76
N ASP A 22 -15.55 -8.93 2.36
CA ASP A 22 -16.31 -8.37 1.25
C ASP A 22 -15.95 -9.13 -0.05
N GLY A 23 -16.97 -9.60 -0.77
CA GLY A 23 -16.83 -10.36 -2.00
C GLY A 23 -16.85 -9.50 -3.26
N PRO A 24 -16.48 -10.08 -4.41
CA PRO A 24 -16.07 -11.47 -4.60
C PRO A 24 -14.61 -11.73 -4.19
N ILE A 25 -14.22 -13.02 -4.11
CA ILE A 25 -12.85 -13.43 -3.84
C ILE A 25 -12.16 -13.84 -5.14
N ALA A 26 -11.06 -13.17 -5.48
CA ALA A 26 -10.14 -13.66 -6.49
C ALA A 26 -9.26 -14.76 -5.87
N TRP A 27 -9.52 -15.99 -6.28
CA TRP A 27 -8.80 -17.18 -5.85
C TRP A 27 -7.86 -17.62 -6.97
N CYS A 28 -6.56 -17.36 -6.79
CA CYS A 28 -5.56 -17.60 -7.84
C CYS A 28 -4.47 -18.51 -7.29
N TRP A 29 -4.15 -19.58 -7.99
CA TRP A 29 -3.09 -20.50 -7.58
C TRP A 29 -2.18 -20.86 -8.76
N ALA A 30 -0.95 -21.23 -8.44
CA ALA A 30 -0.04 -21.83 -9.41
C ALA A 30 0.54 -23.15 -8.88
N ALA A 31 0.88 -24.04 -9.81
CA ALA A 31 1.59 -25.28 -9.54
C ALA A 31 2.75 -25.40 -10.51
N ALA A 32 3.88 -25.90 -10.03
CA ALA A 32 5.06 -26.13 -10.82
C ALA A 32 5.35 -27.63 -10.93
N ARG A 33 5.97 -28.03 -12.02
CA ARG A 33 6.38 -29.42 -12.22
C ARG A 33 7.63 -29.73 -11.39
N ALA A 34 7.57 -30.82 -10.64
CA ALA A 34 8.70 -31.34 -9.87
C ALA A 34 8.89 -32.83 -10.19
N GLY A 35 9.87 -33.14 -11.03
CA GLY A 35 10.01 -34.49 -11.61
C GLY A 35 8.79 -34.87 -12.46
N ALA A 36 8.16 -36.00 -12.13
CA ALA A 36 6.95 -36.49 -12.81
C ALA A 36 5.64 -35.85 -12.28
N ASP A 37 5.69 -35.21 -11.12
CA ASP A 37 4.51 -34.72 -10.40
C ASP A 37 4.30 -33.21 -10.54
N TRP A 38 3.07 -32.78 -10.25
CA TRP A 38 2.73 -31.38 -10.04
C TRP A 38 2.75 -31.07 -8.55
N LYS A 39 3.46 -30.01 -8.16
CA LYS A 39 3.49 -29.52 -6.78
C LYS A 39 2.81 -28.16 -6.71
N PHE A 40 2.00 -28.00 -5.67
CA PHE A 40 1.46 -26.69 -5.32
C PHE A 40 2.60 -25.73 -5.09
N ALA A 41 2.56 -24.57 -5.76
CA ALA A 41 3.52 -23.52 -5.56
C ALA A 41 2.94 -22.40 -4.71
N LEU A 42 1.82 -21.83 -5.13
CA LEU A 42 1.30 -20.64 -4.48
C LEU A 42 -0.21 -20.54 -4.55
N LEU A 43 -0.76 -19.77 -3.63
CA LEU A 43 -2.17 -19.39 -3.55
C LEU A 43 -2.25 -17.95 -3.09
N THR A 44 -2.95 -17.11 -3.87
CA THR A 44 -3.37 -15.78 -3.43
C THR A 44 -4.89 -15.76 -3.29
N ILE A 45 -5.34 -15.19 -2.18
CA ILE A 45 -6.75 -14.98 -1.84
C ILE A 45 -6.93 -13.48 -1.65
N ARG A 46 -7.57 -12.83 -2.64
CA ARG A 46 -7.83 -11.39 -2.60
C ARG A 46 -9.32 -11.12 -2.43
N GLY A 47 -9.70 -10.43 -1.36
CA GLY A 47 -11.07 -9.96 -1.13
C GLY A 47 -11.44 -8.79 -2.04
N ALA A 48 -12.75 -8.57 -2.22
CA ALA A 48 -13.33 -7.53 -3.07
C ALA A 48 -12.67 -7.37 -4.45
N THR A 49 -12.19 -8.48 -5.02
CA THR A 49 -11.40 -8.48 -6.26
C THR A 49 -12.08 -9.36 -7.29
N ARG A 50 -12.38 -8.79 -8.45
CA ARG A 50 -12.87 -9.51 -9.62
C ARG A 50 -11.71 -9.98 -10.48
N ILE A 51 -11.83 -11.18 -11.04
CA ILE A 51 -10.83 -11.71 -11.97
C ILE A 51 -11.48 -12.64 -13.00
N ALA A 52 -10.98 -12.59 -14.23
CA ALA A 52 -11.39 -13.54 -15.26
C ALA A 52 -11.04 -14.97 -14.85
N ARG A 53 -11.90 -15.92 -15.21
CA ARG A 53 -11.64 -17.34 -14.97
C ARG A 53 -10.69 -17.87 -16.02
N ASN A 54 -9.54 -18.39 -15.59
CA ASN A 54 -8.56 -19.02 -16.46
C ASN A 54 -8.06 -20.34 -15.87
N PHE A 55 -7.68 -21.25 -16.77
CA PHE A 55 -6.88 -22.43 -16.44
C PHE A 55 -5.84 -22.60 -17.54
N LEU A 56 -4.59 -22.24 -17.26
CA LEU A 56 -3.49 -22.28 -18.20
C LEU A 56 -2.53 -23.38 -17.78
N LYS A 57 -2.25 -24.32 -18.69
CA LYS A 57 -1.34 -25.44 -18.45
C LYS A 57 -0.20 -25.39 -19.46
N TYR A 58 0.95 -24.91 -19.00
CA TYR A 58 2.23 -24.95 -19.70
C TYR A 58 2.98 -26.25 -19.36
N PRO A 59 4.09 -26.58 -20.06
CA PRO A 59 4.83 -27.82 -19.80
C PRO A 59 5.30 -28.00 -18.35
N ASN A 60 5.74 -26.91 -17.70
CA ASN A 60 6.30 -26.91 -16.34
C ASN A 60 5.56 -26.00 -15.34
N LEU A 61 4.48 -25.33 -15.77
CA LEU A 61 3.72 -24.38 -14.95
C LEU A 61 2.22 -24.52 -15.23
N MET A 62 1.41 -24.59 -14.17
CA MET A 62 -0.04 -24.43 -14.24
C MET A 62 -0.44 -23.19 -13.46
N ILE A 63 -1.35 -22.41 -14.02
CA ILE A 63 -1.95 -21.25 -13.35
C ILE A 63 -3.47 -21.37 -13.46
N SER A 64 -4.18 -21.12 -12.37
CA SER A 64 -5.62 -20.95 -12.42
C SER A 64 -6.04 -19.71 -11.66
N THR A 65 -6.96 -18.98 -12.26
CA THR A 65 -7.64 -17.83 -11.69
C THR A 65 -9.12 -18.09 -11.71
N GLN A 66 -9.82 -17.72 -10.64
CA GLN A 66 -11.27 -17.83 -10.58
C GLN A 66 -11.83 -16.84 -9.57
N GLU A 67 -12.98 -16.29 -9.90
CA GLU A 67 -13.84 -15.60 -8.94
C GLU A 67 -14.69 -16.64 -8.18
N ILE A 68 -14.67 -16.58 -6.86
CA ILE A 68 -15.52 -17.43 -6.00
C ILE A 68 -16.12 -16.64 -4.85
N SER A 69 -17.18 -17.20 -4.24
CA SER A 69 -17.78 -16.60 -3.05
C SER A 69 -16.85 -16.68 -1.83
N PRO A 70 -16.94 -15.74 -0.88
CA PRO A 70 -16.25 -15.82 0.43
C PRO A 70 -16.47 -17.15 1.15
N ALA A 71 -17.68 -17.70 1.12
CA ALA A 71 -18.00 -18.98 1.74
C ALA A 71 -17.27 -20.16 1.08
N THR A 72 -17.20 -20.18 -0.25
CA THR A 72 -16.46 -21.20 -1.01
C THR A 72 -14.96 -21.10 -0.75
N ALA A 73 -14.41 -19.87 -0.77
CA ALA A 73 -12.99 -19.62 -0.49
C ALA A 73 -12.61 -20.09 0.92
N ALA A 74 -13.40 -19.74 1.94
CA ALA A 74 -13.17 -20.16 3.31
C ALA A 74 -13.18 -21.70 3.47
N LYS A 75 -14.13 -22.39 2.82
CA LYS A 75 -14.19 -23.86 2.85
C LYS A 75 -12.97 -24.49 2.18
N ARG A 76 -12.56 -23.98 1.01
CA ARG A 76 -11.35 -24.44 0.31
C ARG A 76 -10.09 -24.20 1.15
N PHE A 77 -9.96 -23.02 1.73
CA PHE A 77 -8.86 -22.65 2.60
C PHE A 77 -8.75 -23.59 3.81
N ALA A 78 -9.85 -23.79 4.53
CA ALA A 78 -9.90 -24.65 5.71
C ALA A 78 -9.59 -26.12 5.41
N THR A 79 -9.88 -26.59 4.20
CA THR A 79 -9.65 -28.00 3.81
C THR A 79 -8.34 -28.21 3.05
N GLY A 80 -7.53 -27.17 2.81
CA GLY A 80 -6.28 -27.29 2.07
C GLY A 80 -6.48 -27.56 0.56
N ALA A 81 -7.61 -27.14 -0.02
CA ALA A 81 -7.94 -27.41 -1.42
C ALA A 81 -7.67 -26.18 -2.30
N ALA A 82 -6.65 -26.23 -3.17
CA ALA A 82 -6.39 -25.16 -4.13
C ALA A 82 -7.44 -25.14 -5.26
N GLY A 83 -7.82 -26.29 -5.79
CA GLY A 83 -8.88 -26.35 -6.79
C GLY A 83 -8.85 -27.60 -7.66
N PRO A 84 -9.87 -27.77 -8.51
CA PRO A 84 -9.88 -28.88 -9.47
C PRO A 84 -8.74 -28.71 -10.48
N VAL A 85 -8.10 -29.81 -10.84
CA VAL A 85 -7.14 -29.89 -11.94
C VAL A 85 -7.57 -31.04 -12.84
N PRO A 86 -7.70 -30.83 -14.16
CA PRO A 86 -7.99 -31.91 -15.09
C PRO A 86 -7.04 -33.10 -14.88
N HIS A 87 -7.59 -34.30 -14.77
CA HIS A 87 -6.87 -35.57 -14.58
C HIS A 87 -6.17 -35.79 -13.24
N ILE A 88 -6.26 -34.86 -12.28
CA ILE A 88 -5.80 -35.09 -10.89
C ILE A 88 -7.01 -35.36 -10.00
N LYS A 89 -7.19 -36.63 -9.59
CA LYS A 89 -8.28 -37.03 -8.69
C LYS A 89 -8.15 -36.28 -7.36
N GLY A 90 -9.20 -35.55 -6.98
CA GLY A 90 -9.20 -34.73 -5.76
C GLY A 90 -8.60 -33.32 -5.92
N GLY A 91 -8.10 -32.97 -7.11
CA GLY A 91 -7.56 -31.65 -7.43
C GLY A 91 -6.20 -31.36 -6.78
N LEU A 92 -5.75 -30.12 -6.94
CA LEU A 92 -4.53 -29.62 -6.30
C LEU A 92 -4.82 -29.28 -4.83
N ARG A 93 -3.90 -29.67 -3.95
CA ARG A 93 -3.98 -29.43 -2.51
C ARG A 93 -2.72 -28.73 -2.03
N PHE A 94 -2.85 -27.96 -0.96
CA PHE A 94 -1.74 -27.40 -0.21
C PHE A 94 -1.80 -27.91 1.23
N ALA A 95 -0.63 -27.99 1.88
CA ALA A 95 -0.58 -28.37 3.28
C ALA A 95 -1.20 -27.24 4.12
N SER A 96 -2.30 -27.51 4.82
CA SER A 96 -2.75 -26.64 5.89
C SER A 96 -1.67 -26.66 6.97
N GLN A 97 -1.13 -25.51 7.32
CA GLN A 97 -0.19 -25.44 8.43
C GLN A 97 -0.94 -25.83 9.70
N GLN A 98 -0.43 -26.82 10.44
CA GLN A 98 -0.93 -27.14 11.78
C GLN A 98 -0.50 -26.11 12.83
N GLY A 99 0.20 -25.04 12.41
CA GLY A 99 0.65 -23.93 13.25
C GLY A 99 -0.22 -22.68 13.15
N GLN A 100 0.15 -21.66 13.91
CA GLN A 100 -0.49 -20.35 13.89
C GLN A 100 0.04 -19.49 12.73
N ALA A 101 -0.85 -18.77 12.07
CA ALA A 101 -0.51 -17.65 11.19
C ALA A 101 -0.21 -16.40 12.04
N ASN A 102 0.68 -15.55 11.54
CA ASN A 102 1.00 -14.25 12.15
C ASN A 102 0.43 -13.14 11.25
N PRO A 103 -0.86 -12.79 11.40
CA PRO A 103 -1.48 -11.78 10.57
C PRO A 103 -0.99 -10.37 10.91
N PHE A 104 -1.15 -9.49 9.92
CA PHE A 104 -0.98 -8.05 10.07
C PHE A 104 -2.24 -7.33 9.65
N TRP A 105 -2.49 -6.19 10.28
CA TRP A 105 -3.37 -5.16 9.75
C TRP A 105 -2.51 -4.08 9.08
N MET A 106 -2.84 -3.76 7.84
CA MET A 106 -2.13 -2.75 7.06
C MET A 106 -3.07 -1.57 6.87
N THR A 107 -2.61 -0.38 7.27
CA THR A 107 -3.34 0.89 7.12
C THR A 107 -3.08 1.48 5.73
N THR A 108 -3.72 2.60 5.42
CA THR A 108 -3.51 3.34 4.16
C THR A 108 -2.26 4.22 4.15
N GLU A 109 -1.42 4.16 5.20
CA GLU A 109 -0.16 4.91 5.25
C GLU A 109 0.80 4.44 4.12
N PRO A 110 1.53 5.37 3.46
CA PRO A 110 2.19 5.13 2.16
C PRO A 110 3.45 4.23 2.18
N GLU A 111 3.79 3.56 3.28
CA GLU A 111 5.08 2.88 3.47
C GLU A 111 5.12 1.40 2.99
N HIS A 112 4.13 0.89 2.25
CA HIS A 112 3.84 -0.56 2.20
C HIS A 112 4.09 -1.33 0.89
N ARG A 113 4.89 -0.80 -0.03
CA ARG A 113 5.17 -1.47 -1.32
C ARG A 113 5.78 -2.88 -1.16
N TYR A 114 6.47 -3.17 -0.06
CA TYR A 114 7.15 -4.45 0.19
C TYR A 114 6.23 -5.67 0.45
N ARG A 115 4.91 -5.51 0.48
CA ARG A 115 3.97 -6.61 0.80
C ARG A 115 2.96 -6.91 -0.29
N LEU A 116 3.20 -6.45 -1.53
CA LEU A 116 2.25 -6.60 -2.65
C LEU A 116 0.86 -6.07 -2.26
N ALA A 117 0.85 -5.09 -1.36
CA ALA A 117 -0.31 -4.47 -0.78
C ALA A 117 -0.52 -3.15 -1.52
N LEU A 118 -1.46 -3.15 -2.47
CA LEU A 118 -1.92 -1.91 -3.09
C LEU A 118 -2.81 -1.22 -2.04
N ALA A 119 -2.24 -0.26 -1.31
CA ALA A 119 -2.83 0.32 -0.10
C ALA A 119 -3.95 1.33 -0.39
N ASP A 120 -4.89 0.97 -1.26
CA ASP A 120 -6.09 1.79 -1.48
C ASP A 120 -7.04 1.69 -0.28
N TRP A 121 -7.07 0.53 0.40
CA TRP A 121 -7.90 0.31 1.60
C TRP A 121 -7.07 -0.33 2.71
N PRO A 122 -7.40 -0.07 3.99
CA PRO A 122 -6.83 -0.85 5.06
C PRO A 122 -7.20 -2.33 4.84
N HIS A 123 -6.30 -3.24 5.17
CA HIS A 123 -6.51 -4.65 4.87
C HIS A 123 -5.88 -5.58 5.89
N TYR A 124 -6.56 -6.71 6.06
CA TYR A 124 -6.00 -7.87 6.75
C TYR A 124 -5.05 -8.62 5.81
N TYR A 125 -3.89 -8.97 6.34
CA TYR A 125 -2.81 -9.60 5.59
C TYR A 125 -2.29 -10.85 6.32
N VAL A 126 -2.20 -11.97 5.61
CA VAL A 126 -1.46 -13.17 6.05
C VAL A 126 -0.56 -13.62 4.92
N ASN A 127 0.71 -13.88 5.25
CA ASN A 127 1.62 -14.62 4.40
C ASN A 127 2.07 -15.86 5.19
N SER A 128 1.85 -17.03 4.60
CA SER A 128 2.33 -18.31 5.12
C SER A 128 3.17 -19.01 4.05
N ASN A 129 4.35 -19.46 4.44
CA ASN A 129 5.23 -20.23 3.58
C ASN A 129 5.15 -21.72 3.95
N PRO A 130 4.59 -22.59 3.08
CA PRO A 130 4.48 -24.03 3.34
C PRO A 130 5.82 -24.79 3.32
N GLY A 131 6.95 -24.09 3.19
CA GLY A 131 8.29 -24.66 3.13
C GLY A 131 8.88 -24.61 1.71
N PRO A 132 10.19 -24.86 1.55
CA PRO A 132 10.82 -24.80 0.23
C PRO A 132 10.29 -25.91 -0.69
N LEU A 133 10.09 -25.59 -1.97
CA LEU A 133 9.97 -26.61 -3.01
C LEU A 133 11.37 -27.00 -3.50
N SER A 134 11.61 -28.29 -3.60
CA SER A 134 12.81 -28.85 -4.23
C SER A 134 12.46 -29.46 -5.59
N ASN A 135 13.48 -29.56 -6.45
CA ASN A 135 13.41 -30.23 -7.75
C ASN A 135 12.39 -29.63 -8.74
N LEU A 136 12.19 -28.31 -8.69
CA LEU A 136 11.36 -27.61 -9.67
C LEU A 136 12.04 -27.57 -11.03
N HIS A 137 11.27 -27.81 -12.09
CA HIS A 137 11.74 -27.70 -13.48
C HIS A 137 11.50 -26.30 -14.07
N VAL A 138 11.40 -25.28 -13.22
CA VAL A 138 11.15 -23.90 -13.65
C VAL A 138 11.71 -22.91 -12.63
N GLY A 139 12.34 -21.84 -13.13
CA GLY A 139 12.81 -20.68 -12.38
C GLY A 139 11.96 -19.43 -12.62
N MET A 140 12.09 -18.41 -11.76
CA MET A 140 11.33 -17.16 -11.89
C MET A 140 11.58 -16.42 -13.19
N ASP A 141 12.79 -16.53 -13.73
CA ASP A 141 13.22 -15.77 -14.90
C ASP A 141 13.13 -16.61 -16.19
N ASP A 142 12.67 -17.86 -16.10
CA ASP A 142 12.44 -18.73 -17.26
C ASP A 142 11.23 -18.24 -18.07
N PRO A 143 11.28 -18.23 -19.41
CA PRO A 143 10.16 -17.86 -20.24
C PRO A 143 9.01 -18.87 -20.12
N VAL A 144 7.77 -18.39 -20.18
CA VAL A 144 6.58 -19.24 -20.16
C VAL A 144 6.08 -19.40 -21.58
N LEU A 145 6.33 -20.59 -22.13
CA LEU A 145 6.03 -20.96 -23.51
C LEU A 145 4.98 -22.07 -23.53
N GLY A 146 3.95 -21.91 -24.37
CA GLY A 146 2.87 -22.86 -24.56
C GLY A 146 2.60 -23.14 -26.05
N GLY A 147 1.54 -23.92 -26.33
CA GLY A 147 1.02 -24.05 -27.70
C GLY A 147 0.42 -22.72 -28.22
N SER A 148 -0.03 -22.71 -29.47
CA SER A 148 -0.57 -21.51 -30.15
C SER A 148 -1.70 -20.79 -29.40
N ASP A 149 -2.44 -21.51 -28.56
CA ASP A 149 -3.63 -21.00 -27.88
C ASP A 149 -3.34 -20.46 -26.47
N LEU A 150 -2.08 -20.48 -26.03
CA LEU A 150 -1.65 -19.98 -24.73
C LEU A 150 -0.88 -18.66 -24.88
N PRO A 151 -1.12 -17.66 -24.01
CA PRO A 151 -0.36 -16.43 -24.02
C PRO A 151 1.11 -16.68 -23.69
N TYR A 152 2.00 -15.98 -24.38
CA TYR A 152 3.41 -15.96 -24.06
C TYR A 152 3.69 -14.99 -22.91
N TYR A 153 4.53 -15.40 -21.96
CA TYR A 153 5.11 -14.47 -20.98
C TYR A 153 6.65 -14.52 -21.03
N PRO A 154 7.33 -13.36 -20.93
CA PRO A 154 8.78 -13.30 -21.01
C PRO A 154 9.47 -13.98 -19.83
N SER A 155 8.77 -14.15 -18.70
CA SER A 155 9.25 -14.91 -17.54
C SER A 155 8.10 -15.46 -16.70
N VAL A 156 8.35 -16.46 -15.86
CA VAL A 156 7.40 -16.90 -14.82
C VAL A 156 7.02 -15.74 -13.92
N ARG A 157 7.97 -14.89 -13.54
CA ARG A 157 7.72 -13.66 -12.76
C ARG A 157 6.66 -12.79 -13.43
N ALA A 158 6.76 -12.57 -14.74
CA ALA A 158 5.78 -11.79 -15.47
C ALA A 158 4.40 -12.46 -15.48
N ALA A 159 4.34 -13.78 -15.71
CA ALA A 159 3.08 -14.54 -15.68
C ALA A 159 2.39 -14.50 -14.31
N LEU A 160 3.15 -14.64 -13.22
CA LEU A 160 2.62 -14.58 -11.86
C LEU A 160 2.20 -13.16 -11.48
N ALA A 161 2.99 -12.15 -11.82
CA ALA A 161 2.68 -10.76 -11.52
C ALA A 161 1.34 -10.33 -12.16
N ASP A 162 1.15 -10.67 -13.43
CA ASP A 162 -0.08 -10.41 -14.19
C ASP A 162 -1.27 -11.24 -13.67
N LEU A 163 -1.17 -12.57 -13.74
CA LEU A 163 -2.33 -13.44 -13.54
C LEU A 163 -2.66 -13.72 -12.08
N VAL A 164 -1.65 -13.77 -11.21
CA VAL A 164 -1.82 -14.23 -9.82
C VAL A 164 -1.87 -13.04 -8.86
N TYR A 165 -0.86 -12.18 -8.90
CA TYR A 165 -0.71 -11.12 -7.90
C TYR A 165 -1.44 -9.83 -8.28
N GLY A 166 -1.58 -9.54 -9.57
CA GLY A 166 -2.15 -8.30 -10.11
C GLY A 166 -1.28 -7.08 -9.84
N VAL A 167 0.04 -7.21 -10.02
CA VAL A 167 1.06 -6.18 -9.73
C VAL A 167 2.09 -6.12 -10.86
N ALA A 168 2.96 -5.11 -10.84
CA ALA A 168 4.09 -5.07 -11.76
C ALA A 168 5.12 -6.16 -11.44
N PRO A 169 5.81 -6.78 -12.43
CA PRO A 169 6.81 -7.81 -12.17
C PRO A 169 7.95 -7.39 -11.23
N ALA A 170 8.31 -6.09 -11.23
CA ALA A 170 9.33 -5.53 -10.35
C ALA A 170 8.96 -5.55 -8.86
N GLU A 171 7.66 -5.68 -8.52
CA GLU A 171 7.21 -5.79 -7.14
C GLU A 171 7.42 -7.20 -6.57
N LEU A 172 7.53 -8.22 -7.43
CA LEU A 172 7.83 -9.58 -6.99
C LEU A 172 9.34 -9.70 -6.71
N GLN A 173 9.74 -9.56 -5.45
CA GLN A 173 11.13 -9.75 -5.03
C GLN A 173 11.46 -11.24 -4.77
N GLY A 174 12.72 -11.63 -5.01
CA GLY A 174 13.24 -12.94 -4.61
C GLY A 174 13.01 -14.11 -5.58
N ALA A 175 13.34 -15.31 -5.08
CA ALA A 175 13.21 -16.59 -5.76
C ALA A 175 11.77 -17.15 -5.66
N PHE A 176 11.44 -18.15 -6.50
CA PHE A 176 10.14 -18.83 -6.48
C PHE A 176 9.98 -19.60 -5.16
N ASN A 177 9.39 -18.96 -4.18
CA ASN A 177 9.12 -19.55 -2.87
C ASN A 177 7.62 -19.84 -2.74
N PRO A 178 7.26 -21.01 -2.21
CA PRO A 178 5.88 -21.31 -1.96
C PRO A 178 5.25 -20.31 -1.00
N GLU A 179 4.04 -19.88 -1.32
CA GLU A 179 3.36 -18.85 -0.54
C GLU A 179 1.85 -19.04 -0.58
N ILE A 180 1.23 -18.93 0.58
CA ILE A 180 -0.20 -18.73 0.74
C ILE A 180 -0.40 -17.32 1.27
N LEU A 181 -0.95 -16.46 0.41
CA LEU A 181 -1.14 -15.04 0.65
C LEU A 181 -2.63 -14.72 0.75
N VAL A 182 -3.06 -14.17 1.88
CA VAL A 182 -4.43 -13.72 2.11
C VAL A 182 -4.43 -12.20 2.29
N ARG A 183 -5.19 -11.50 1.43
CA ARG A 183 -5.33 -10.04 1.42
C ARG A 183 -6.81 -9.70 1.39
N LEU A 184 -7.35 -9.20 2.50
CA LEU A 184 -8.78 -8.90 2.63
C LEU A 184 -8.93 -7.40 2.94
N PRO A 185 -9.33 -6.57 1.96
CA PRO A 185 -9.59 -5.16 2.20
C PRO A 185 -10.78 -4.99 3.14
N ASP A 186 -10.69 -3.99 4.02
CA ASP A 186 -11.80 -3.53 4.84
C ASP A 186 -12.44 -2.31 4.19
N LEU A 187 -13.55 -2.53 3.50
CA LEU A 187 -14.27 -1.49 2.77
C LEU A 187 -15.18 -0.67 3.68
N ARG A 188 -15.18 -0.89 5.00
CA ARG A 188 -16.02 -0.12 5.94
C ARG A 188 -15.65 1.35 5.94
N GLY A 189 -14.36 1.67 5.98
CA GLY A 189 -13.88 3.04 6.06
C GLY A 189 -12.37 3.16 5.89
N ARG A 190 -11.92 4.28 5.35
CA ARG A 190 -10.50 4.65 5.26
C ARG A 190 -10.29 6.14 5.48
N VAL A 191 -9.10 6.52 5.93
CA VAL A 191 -8.62 7.90 5.83
C VAL A 191 -8.13 8.10 4.39
N GLU A 192 -8.80 8.95 3.63
CA GLU A 192 -8.48 9.18 2.21
C GLU A 192 -7.43 10.28 2.03
N SER A 193 -7.51 11.35 2.82
CA SER A 193 -6.56 12.44 2.77
C SER A 193 -6.54 13.21 4.07
N VAL A 194 -5.38 13.78 4.41
CA VAL A 194 -5.25 14.73 5.53
C VAL A 194 -4.58 15.99 5.02
N ALA A 195 -5.19 17.12 5.34
CA ALA A 195 -4.74 18.43 4.95
C ALA A 195 -4.81 19.40 6.14
N PHE A 196 -4.04 20.48 6.10
CA PHE A 196 -4.17 21.57 7.05
C PHE A 196 -4.65 22.83 6.35
N LYS A 197 -5.63 23.52 6.95
CA LYS A 197 -6.15 24.79 6.46
C LYS A 197 -6.58 25.67 7.64
N GLN A 198 -6.03 26.88 7.71
CA GLN A 198 -6.48 27.94 8.63
C GLN A 198 -6.64 27.49 10.09
N GLY A 199 -5.59 26.90 10.68
CA GLY A 199 -5.60 26.45 12.08
C GLY A 199 -6.39 25.16 12.32
N THR A 200 -6.74 24.44 11.25
CA THR A 200 -7.48 23.18 11.35
C THR A 200 -6.86 22.08 10.52
N VAL A 201 -6.85 20.87 11.05
CA VAL A 201 -6.53 19.65 10.30
C VAL A 201 -7.83 19.06 9.77
N GLN A 202 -7.92 18.97 8.45
CA GLN A 202 -9.04 18.43 7.69
C GLN A 202 -8.73 16.99 7.28
N VAL A 203 -9.55 16.05 7.74
CA VAL A 203 -9.44 14.62 7.48
C VAL A 203 -10.62 14.20 6.62
N THR A 204 -10.35 13.73 5.40
CA THR A 204 -11.37 13.16 4.53
C THR A 204 -11.47 11.66 4.79
N VAL A 205 -12.67 11.18 5.09
CA VAL A 205 -12.96 9.76 5.30
C VAL A 205 -13.84 9.27 4.18
N ALA A 206 -13.45 8.16 3.56
CA ALA A 206 -14.23 7.48 2.53
C ALA A 206 -14.81 6.16 3.05
N GLN A 207 -15.87 5.68 2.41
CA GLN A 207 -16.45 4.34 2.64
C GLN A 207 -16.55 3.59 1.30
N GLY A 208 -16.25 2.30 1.31
CA GLY A 208 -16.25 1.45 0.12
C GLY A 208 -17.54 0.63 -0.02
N LYS A 209 -18.40 0.64 1.00
CA LYS A 209 -19.71 -0.04 0.99
C LYS A 209 -20.80 0.74 1.70
N PRO A 210 -22.09 0.52 1.35
CA PRO A 210 -23.21 1.15 2.03
C PRO A 210 -23.18 0.90 3.54
N SER A 211 -23.39 1.96 4.32
CA SER A 211 -23.39 1.92 5.78
C SER A 211 -22.09 1.39 6.42
N GLY A 212 -20.96 1.42 5.69
CA GLY A 212 -19.67 0.93 6.17
C GLY A 212 -19.19 1.62 7.44
N LEU A 213 -19.48 2.93 7.58
CA LEU A 213 -19.05 3.78 8.69
C LEU A 213 -20.06 3.86 9.85
N ALA A 214 -21.09 3.01 9.90
CA ALA A 214 -22.08 3.07 10.96
C ALA A 214 -21.44 2.87 12.35
N GLY A 215 -21.55 3.89 13.21
CA GLY A 215 -20.98 3.89 14.56
C GLY A 215 -19.47 4.11 14.63
N PHE A 216 -18.82 4.52 13.54
CA PHE A 216 -17.40 4.84 13.53
C PHE A 216 -17.11 6.19 14.20
N SER A 217 -15.86 6.37 14.63
CA SER A 217 -15.35 7.67 15.09
C SER A 217 -13.93 7.90 14.57
N LEU A 218 -13.59 9.17 14.33
CA LEU A 218 -12.22 9.61 14.22
C LEU A 218 -11.73 10.06 15.60
N ARG A 219 -10.52 9.65 15.97
CA ARG A 219 -9.86 10.16 17.18
C ARG A 219 -8.52 10.75 16.80
N ALA A 220 -8.23 11.92 17.33
CA ALA A 220 -6.99 12.63 17.10
C ALA A 220 -6.27 12.87 18.41
N ALA A 221 -4.95 12.74 18.37
CA ALA A 221 -4.05 13.25 19.40
C ALA A 221 -2.94 14.04 18.70
N TRP A 222 -2.61 15.23 19.20
CA TRP A 222 -1.57 16.07 18.62
C TRP A 222 -0.82 16.92 19.66
N ARG A 223 0.34 17.44 19.24
CA ARG A 223 1.13 18.45 19.94
C ARG A 223 1.71 19.46 18.94
N LEU A 224 1.85 20.71 19.37
CA LEU A 224 2.27 21.80 18.48
C LEU A 224 3.79 21.93 18.39
N GLU A 225 4.51 21.54 19.45
CA GLU A 225 5.97 21.61 19.48
C GLU A 225 6.59 20.21 19.62
N PRO A 226 7.74 19.94 18.97
CA PRO A 226 8.51 18.72 19.20
C PRO A 226 8.88 18.59 20.68
N GLY A 227 8.84 17.36 21.21
CA GLY A 227 9.25 17.07 22.58
C GLY A 227 8.27 17.49 23.69
N GLN A 228 7.16 18.18 23.38
CA GLN A 228 6.10 18.44 24.36
C GLN A 228 5.52 17.14 24.91
N SER A 229 5.43 17.01 26.24
CA SER A 229 4.89 15.81 26.90
C SER A 229 3.36 15.78 26.89
N ALA A 230 2.72 16.95 26.87
CA ALA A 230 1.27 17.08 26.86
C ALA A 230 0.70 16.91 25.45
N TRP A 231 -0.40 16.16 25.36
CA TRP A 231 -1.12 15.89 24.11
C TRP A 231 -2.53 16.43 24.18
N SER A 232 -2.88 17.27 23.20
CA SER A 232 -4.26 17.61 22.89
C SER A 232 -4.96 16.40 22.27
N LYS A 233 -6.26 16.23 22.55
CA LYS A 233 -7.04 15.08 22.10
C LYS A 233 -8.44 15.51 21.68
N SER A 234 -9.00 14.86 20.68
CA SER A 234 -10.36 15.12 20.22
C SER A 234 -10.95 13.88 19.54
N ASP A 235 -12.21 13.61 19.83
CA ASP A 235 -12.97 12.50 19.25
C ASP A 235 -14.17 13.07 18.47
N LEU A 236 -14.34 12.59 17.24
CA LEU A 236 -15.43 12.99 16.34
C LEU A 236 -16.21 11.73 15.91
N PRO A 237 -17.47 11.56 16.34
CA PRO A 237 -18.33 10.51 15.80
C PRO A 237 -18.62 10.79 14.32
N LEU A 238 -18.65 9.74 13.50
CA LEU A 238 -18.93 9.87 12.07
C LEU A 238 -20.42 9.64 11.80
N THR A 239 -21.01 10.54 11.02
CA THR A 239 -22.37 10.42 10.49
C THR A 239 -22.40 9.82 9.08
N GLY A 240 -21.23 9.66 8.45
CA GLY A 240 -21.04 9.15 7.09
C GLY A 240 -19.64 9.46 6.56
N PRO A 241 -19.36 9.20 5.27
CA PRO A 241 -18.14 9.65 4.63
C PRO A 241 -18.17 11.18 4.45
N GLY A 242 -16.99 11.81 4.40
CA GLY A 242 -16.87 13.24 4.24
C GLY A 242 -15.64 13.83 4.90
N MET A 243 -15.61 15.15 4.99
CA MET A 243 -14.51 15.90 5.61
C MET A 243 -14.84 16.23 7.06
N PHE A 244 -13.89 15.92 7.94
CA PHE A 244 -13.96 16.15 9.38
C PHE A 244 -12.80 17.06 9.79
N THR A 245 -13.02 17.89 10.80
CA THR A 245 -12.08 18.96 11.12
C THR A 245 -11.69 18.93 12.59
N PHE A 246 -10.38 18.92 12.85
CA PHE A 246 -9.80 19.12 14.17
C PHE A 246 -9.24 20.53 14.27
N VAL A 247 -9.65 21.29 15.28
CA VAL A 247 -9.12 22.63 15.55
C VAL A 247 -7.80 22.48 16.31
N THR A 248 -6.69 22.70 15.64
CA THR A 248 -5.34 22.54 16.19
C THR A 248 -4.66 23.88 16.47
N GLY A 249 -5.16 24.99 15.90
CA GLY A 249 -4.59 26.33 16.02
C GLY A 249 -3.46 26.59 15.01
N ASP A 250 -2.49 25.67 14.96
CA ASP A 250 -1.42 25.65 13.96
C ASP A 250 -1.23 24.22 13.42
N VAL A 251 -0.33 24.02 12.44
CA VAL A 251 0.07 22.70 11.94
C VAL A 251 0.79 21.96 13.07
N PRO A 252 0.24 20.85 13.59
CA PRO A 252 0.94 20.09 14.63
C PRO A 252 2.33 19.63 14.19
N ALA A 253 3.30 19.74 15.08
CA ALA A 253 4.60 19.08 14.93
C ALA A 253 4.43 17.56 14.86
N GLU A 254 3.55 17.02 15.71
CA GLU A 254 3.18 15.61 15.68
C GLU A 254 1.69 15.43 15.87
N MET A 255 1.12 14.49 15.11
CA MET A 255 -0.28 14.12 15.25
C MET A 255 -0.53 12.69 14.79
N SER A 256 -1.47 12.05 15.47
CA SER A 256 -2.02 10.76 15.12
C SER A 256 -3.53 10.90 14.99
N VAL A 257 -4.06 10.45 13.86
CA VAL A 257 -5.48 10.33 13.56
C VAL A 257 -5.78 8.87 13.34
N ILE A 258 -6.69 8.32 14.13
CA ILE A 258 -7.16 6.94 13.98
C ILE A 258 -8.64 6.92 13.61
N LEU A 259 -8.99 6.05 12.67
CA LEU A 259 -10.35 5.68 12.38
C LEU A 259 -10.66 4.39 13.16
N VAL A 260 -11.66 4.44 14.03
CA VAL A 260 -12.08 3.29 14.83
C VAL A 260 -13.54 2.93 14.58
N ASP A 261 -13.85 1.64 14.64
CA ASP A 261 -15.22 1.15 14.50
C ASP A 261 -16.04 1.32 15.79
N ALA A 262 -17.31 0.89 15.74
CA ALA A 262 -18.24 0.97 16.87
C ALA A 262 -17.79 0.19 18.12
N SER A 263 -16.84 -0.74 17.98
CA SER A 263 -16.23 -1.49 19.09
C SER A 263 -14.90 -0.87 19.54
N SER A 264 -14.58 0.35 19.08
CA SER A 264 -13.29 1.03 19.31
C SER A 264 -12.08 0.26 18.76
N MET A 265 -12.28 -0.64 17.79
CA MET A 265 -11.17 -1.31 17.12
C MET A 265 -10.62 -0.41 16.02
N LEU A 266 -9.29 -0.34 15.94
CA LEU A 266 -8.59 0.42 14.89
C LEU A 266 -8.87 -0.18 13.51
N VAL A 267 -9.32 0.67 12.59
CA VAL A 267 -9.57 0.32 11.18
C VAL A 267 -8.56 0.98 10.27
N ASP A 268 -8.24 2.25 10.49
CA ASP A 268 -7.23 2.93 9.69
C ASP A 268 -6.49 3.98 10.51
N ARG A 269 -5.32 4.41 10.06
CA ARG A 269 -4.50 5.39 10.75
C ARG A 269 -3.80 6.32 9.76
N TYR A 270 -3.68 7.57 10.17
CA TYR A 270 -2.76 8.53 9.62
C TYR A 270 -1.94 9.13 10.75
N GLN A 271 -0.62 9.17 10.63
CA GLN A 271 0.26 9.77 11.63
C GLN A 271 1.37 10.53 10.93
N TRP A 272 1.89 11.54 11.62
CA TRP A 272 3.15 12.17 11.24
C TRP A 272 3.87 12.70 12.47
N SER A 273 5.19 12.74 12.34
CA SER A 273 6.13 13.46 13.19
C SER A 273 7.37 13.77 12.37
N ASP A 274 8.38 14.33 13.02
CA ASP A 274 9.71 14.58 12.46
C ASP A 274 10.48 13.30 12.07
N VAL A 275 9.98 12.11 12.45
CA VAL A 275 10.65 10.81 12.26
C VAL A 275 9.83 9.83 11.44
N VAL A 276 8.49 9.96 11.45
CA VAL A 276 7.59 8.97 10.82
C VAL A 276 6.42 9.62 10.10
N GLY A 277 5.91 8.95 9.07
CA GLY A 277 4.70 9.34 8.38
C GLY A 277 4.88 10.55 7.45
N GLN A 278 3.77 11.17 7.07
CA GLN A 278 3.78 12.31 6.15
C GLN A 278 3.02 13.49 6.76
N ARG A 279 3.68 14.65 6.86
CA ARG A 279 3.04 15.88 7.35
C ARG A 279 1.88 16.25 6.41
N PRO A 280 0.72 16.72 6.93
CA PRO A 280 -0.45 16.99 6.11
C PRO A 280 -0.17 18.05 5.04
N GLN A 281 -0.82 17.91 3.90
CA GLN A 281 -0.75 18.92 2.85
C GLN A 281 -1.32 20.23 3.37
N VAL A 282 -0.52 21.30 3.33
CA VAL A 282 -1.01 22.63 3.73
C VAL A 282 -1.73 23.29 2.56
N LEU A 283 -3.04 23.44 2.72
CA LEU A 283 -3.94 24.07 1.77
C LEU A 283 -4.02 25.56 2.06
N GLY A 284 -3.81 26.35 1.01
CA GLY A 284 -3.80 27.80 1.07
C GLY A 284 -3.16 28.38 -0.19
N PRO A 285 -3.28 29.70 -0.40
CA PRO A 285 -2.56 30.35 -1.49
C PRO A 285 -1.06 30.08 -1.34
N LEU A 286 -0.36 29.94 -2.47
CA LEU A 286 1.08 29.68 -2.50
C LEU A 286 1.87 30.66 -1.63
N SER A 287 1.43 31.92 -1.53
CA SER A 287 2.01 32.94 -0.65
C SER A 287 2.02 32.56 0.84
N ALA A 288 0.96 31.95 1.36
CA ALA A 288 0.90 31.50 2.76
C ALA A 288 1.79 30.28 3.00
N ARG A 289 1.88 29.38 2.01
CA ARG A 289 2.80 28.23 2.05
C ARG A 289 4.26 28.67 2.00
N LEU A 290 4.58 29.64 1.15
CA LEU A 290 5.89 30.28 1.05
C LEU A 290 6.28 30.98 2.34
N ALA A 291 5.40 31.80 2.92
CA ALA A 291 5.67 32.49 4.19
C ALA A 291 6.04 31.50 5.31
N ARG A 292 5.33 30.35 5.38
CA ARG A 292 5.63 29.31 6.35
C ARG A 292 6.97 28.63 6.06
N TRP A 293 7.20 28.18 4.83
CA TRP A 293 8.46 27.52 4.49
C TRP A 293 9.67 28.41 4.75
N VAL A 294 9.55 29.72 4.50
CA VAL A 294 10.57 30.71 4.82
C VAL A 294 10.83 30.80 6.33
N THR A 295 9.79 30.71 7.16
CA THR A 295 9.95 30.70 8.64
C THR A 295 10.45 29.36 9.20
N GLU A 296 10.27 28.24 8.49
CA GLU A 296 10.71 26.91 8.92
C GLU A 296 12.24 26.72 8.80
N GLY A 297 12.90 27.49 7.93
CA GLY A 297 14.32 27.32 7.62
C GLY A 297 14.60 26.12 6.70
N GLU A 298 15.82 26.05 6.15
CA GLU A 298 16.23 24.88 5.37
C GLU A 298 16.30 23.63 6.26
N HIS A 299 15.86 22.50 5.71
CA HIS A 299 15.93 21.18 6.36
C HIS A 299 15.95 20.08 5.30
N GLU A 300 15.97 18.82 5.71
CA GLU A 300 16.16 17.66 4.83
C GLU A 300 15.16 17.52 3.66
N HIS A 301 14.05 18.26 3.67
CA HIS A 301 13.03 18.28 2.61
C HIS A 301 12.71 19.69 2.09
N LEU A 302 13.50 20.70 2.48
CA LEU A 302 13.31 22.08 2.08
C LEU A 302 14.67 22.76 1.88
N GLU A 303 14.95 23.12 0.63
CA GLU A 303 16.18 23.82 0.24
C GLU A 303 15.83 25.19 -0.37
N TYR A 304 16.62 26.20 -0.07
CA TYR A 304 16.55 27.52 -0.66
C TYR A 304 17.63 27.69 -1.74
N LYS A 305 17.27 28.43 -2.79
CA LYS A 305 18.23 28.91 -3.79
C LYS A 305 17.89 30.35 -4.11
N GLN A 306 18.82 31.26 -3.86
CA GLN A 306 18.59 32.68 -4.11
C GLN A 306 18.43 32.96 -5.61
N GLU A 307 19.37 32.50 -6.42
CA GLU A 307 19.40 32.69 -7.87
C GLU A 307 19.89 31.41 -8.58
N LEU A 308 19.59 31.25 -9.87
CA LEU A 308 20.01 30.19 -10.78
C LEU A 308 20.56 30.88 -12.04
N GLY A 309 21.23 30.15 -12.91
CA GLY A 309 21.85 30.71 -14.12
C GLY A 309 23.37 30.87 -14.02
N HIS A 310 23.95 30.56 -12.85
CA HIS A 310 25.39 30.31 -12.72
C HIS A 310 25.65 28.80 -12.67
N GLU A 311 26.68 28.33 -13.40
CA GLU A 311 26.96 26.90 -13.59
C GLU A 311 27.05 26.11 -12.26
N LYS A 312 27.72 26.67 -11.25
CA LYS A 312 27.84 26.05 -9.92
C LYS A 312 26.49 25.93 -9.20
N VAL A 313 25.65 26.95 -9.30
CA VAL A 313 24.35 26.96 -8.62
C VAL A 313 23.35 26.07 -9.34
N ASN A 314 23.39 26.02 -10.67
CA ASN A 314 22.60 25.07 -11.46
C ASN A 314 22.98 23.62 -11.17
N ARG A 315 24.29 23.34 -10.98
CA ARG A 315 24.76 22.01 -10.57
C ARG A 315 24.26 21.67 -9.17
N SER A 316 24.43 22.57 -8.20
CA SER A 316 23.88 22.37 -6.85
C SER A 316 22.37 22.17 -6.86
N PHE A 317 21.62 22.93 -7.65
CA PHE A 317 20.18 22.74 -7.82
C PHE A 317 19.84 21.37 -8.40
N ALA A 318 20.55 20.93 -9.45
CA ALA A 318 20.36 19.60 -10.03
C ALA A 318 20.70 18.48 -9.04
N ASP A 319 21.75 18.66 -8.23
CA ASP A 319 22.13 17.72 -7.17
C ASP A 319 21.05 17.65 -6.08
N THR A 320 20.48 18.78 -5.65
CA THR A 320 19.34 18.83 -4.71
C THR A 320 18.11 18.14 -5.31
N VAL A 321 17.77 18.41 -6.56
CA VAL A 321 16.64 17.76 -7.25
C VAL A 321 16.86 16.26 -7.34
N ALA A 322 18.06 15.80 -7.69
CA ALA A 322 18.41 14.39 -7.72
C ALA A 322 18.36 13.75 -6.32
N ALA A 323 18.83 14.46 -5.29
CA ALA A 323 18.78 14.00 -3.90
C ALA A 323 17.32 13.84 -3.43
N PHE A 324 16.46 14.83 -3.67
CA PHE A 324 15.03 14.74 -3.35
C PHE A 324 14.31 13.67 -4.17
N ALA A 325 14.62 13.53 -5.45
CA ALA A 325 14.01 12.49 -6.30
C ALA A 325 14.39 11.06 -5.87
N ASN A 326 15.60 10.89 -5.31
CA ASN A 326 16.07 9.60 -4.80
C ASN A 326 15.69 9.36 -3.32
N GLY A 327 15.34 10.40 -2.58
CA GLY A 327 14.86 10.34 -1.19
C GLY A 327 13.32 10.43 -1.10
N ASP A 328 12.81 10.99 -0.01
CA ASP A 328 11.36 11.12 0.25
C ASP A 328 10.70 12.33 -0.44
N GLY A 329 11.36 12.88 -1.47
CA GLY A 329 10.98 14.14 -2.09
C GLY A 329 11.41 15.35 -1.26
N GLY A 330 11.06 16.54 -1.78
CA GLY A 330 11.37 17.80 -1.13
C GLY A 330 10.89 18.99 -1.93
N ILE A 331 11.07 20.17 -1.36
CA ILE A 331 10.68 21.45 -1.94
C ILE A 331 11.95 22.27 -2.14
N VAL A 332 12.13 22.80 -3.35
CA VAL A 332 13.17 23.80 -3.60
C VAL A 332 12.50 25.15 -3.80
N LEU A 333 12.83 26.13 -2.96
CA LEU A 333 12.37 27.50 -3.10
C LEU A 333 13.43 28.34 -3.80
N VAL A 334 13.11 28.74 -5.03
CA VAL A 334 13.98 29.60 -5.84
C VAL A 334 13.56 31.07 -5.65
N GLY A 335 14.54 31.97 -5.42
CA GLY A 335 14.29 33.37 -5.07
C GLY A 335 14.24 33.62 -3.56
N VAL A 336 14.83 32.75 -2.74
CA VAL A 336 14.97 32.90 -1.28
C VAL A 336 16.45 32.83 -0.94
N ALA A 337 16.97 33.83 -0.24
CA ALA A 337 18.35 33.88 0.23
C ALA A 337 18.53 33.02 1.50
N ASP A 338 19.78 32.65 1.79
CA ASP A 338 20.14 31.79 2.93
C ASP A 338 19.77 32.42 4.29
N ASP A 339 19.60 33.75 4.34
CA ASP A 339 19.11 34.47 5.51
C ASP A 339 17.58 34.50 5.64
N MET A 340 16.88 33.66 4.88
CA MET A 340 15.42 33.56 4.75
C MET A 340 14.77 34.78 4.08
N THR A 341 15.53 35.69 3.46
CA THR A 341 14.95 36.83 2.74
C THR A 341 14.39 36.38 1.38
N VAL A 342 13.11 36.68 1.13
CA VAL A 342 12.49 36.45 -0.19
C VAL A 342 12.91 37.57 -1.15
N VAL A 343 13.82 37.27 -2.07
CA VAL A 343 14.32 38.20 -3.09
C VAL A 343 13.54 38.12 -4.40
N GLY A 344 12.81 37.03 -4.63
CA GLY A 344 12.06 36.77 -5.85
C GLY A 344 12.94 36.36 -7.03
N TRP A 345 12.33 36.16 -8.19
CA TRP A 345 13.01 35.75 -9.41
C TRP A 345 12.61 36.63 -10.60
N ASP A 346 13.56 37.28 -11.27
CA ASP A 346 13.27 38.06 -12.46
C ASP A 346 13.12 37.15 -13.71
N ARG A 347 11.91 37.16 -14.26
CA ARG A 347 11.49 36.34 -15.41
C ARG A 347 12.27 36.62 -16.70
N ARG A 348 13.07 37.69 -16.78
CA ARG A 348 13.89 38.06 -17.95
C ARG A 348 15.02 37.07 -18.27
N ASN A 349 15.41 36.20 -17.33
CA ASN A 349 16.45 35.17 -17.53
C ASN A 349 15.91 33.76 -17.81
N ALA A 350 14.60 33.59 -18.03
CA ALA A 350 13.95 32.28 -18.25
C ALA A 350 14.12 31.73 -19.69
N LYS A 351 15.33 31.74 -20.25
CA LYS A 351 15.58 31.22 -21.61
C LYS A 351 15.45 29.69 -21.72
N ASP A 352 15.53 28.97 -20.61
CA ASP A 352 15.53 27.49 -20.61
C ASP A 352 14.14 26.84 -20.57
N GLN A 353 13.04 27.60 -20.70
CA GLN A 353 11.68 27.04 -20.76
C GLN A 353 11.04 27.04 -22.16
N ARG A 354 11.81 27.28 -23.23
CA ARG A 354 11.36 26.96 -24.59
C ARG A 354 11.94 25.62 -25.02
N SER A 355 11.41 24.54 -24.44
CA SER A 355 11.43 23.23 -25.10
C SER A 355 10.29 23.22 -26.12
N ALA A 356 10.61 22.78 -27.32
CA ALA A 356 9.81 22.85 -28.54
C ALA A 356 8.45 22.14 -28.47
N GLY A 357 7.50 22.69 -29.23
CA GLY A 357 6.56 21.93 -30.08
C GLY A 357 5.51 21.07 -29.41
#